data_AF-A0A914YYL3-F1
#
_entry.id   AF-A0A914YYL3-F1
#
_cell.length_a   1.000
_cell.length_b   1.000
_cell.length_c   1.000
_cell.angle_alpha   90.00
_cell.angle_beta   90.00
_cell.angle_gamma   90.00
#
_symmetry.space_group_name_H-M   'P 1'
#
loop_
_entity.id
_entity.type
_entity.pdbx_description
1 polymer ?
#
loop_
_entity_poly.entity_id
_entity_poly.type
_entity_poly.pdbx_seq_one_letter_code
_entity_poly.pdbx_strand_id
1 'polypeptide(L)'
;MSAICSNGLVKGGGAYYLISRSLGPQFGGAIGIIFSLANAVGVAMYVVGFAETIVQLLNSYVFAIYFPAATGIMAGANISGDLKNSSTAIPKGTILGIFLTTIVYLSIVWITGSTVVRDADGITFPNFLDNPTSISNDGSWISSIFSSAFGNGTQYYAKPTCAFDNNKTCEYGIMNDAQVFNLISLWSPLVIAGVLTSTLSSALLSLVAAPKIFQAVAQDKLFPYIETFSTGFRNSKQPQKAYILAFFISCLVVLVGNLNAIAPIISNFYLSTYTLINFACFDTSFVQSPGFRPSFRYYHQWVSLIGAILCVCIMFVISYMNALITFMFFGLLFFYMSKRKPDVNWGTSKQAHVYRNAFLYIQKLEKINEHVKNYRPQILVLSGNPASRPSLVDFGHSITKGQSLLICGHVIQVNFIFLIDYRLYKKF
;
A
#
# COMPACT_ATOMS: atom_id res chain seq x y z
N MET A 1 -6.65 2.44 5.02
CA MET A 1 -7.17 1.09 5.35
C MET A 1 -8.38 1.12 6.29
N SER A 2 -8.32 1.70 7.48
CA SER A 2 -9.46 1.70 8.42
C SER A 2 -10.77 2.22 7.83
N ALA A 3 -10.70 3.28 7.01
CA ALA A 3 -11.86 3.80 6.27
C ALA A 3 -12.46 2.76 5.32
N ILE A 4 -11.63 2.05 4.55
CA ILE A 4 -12.04 0.98 3.62
C ILE A 4 -12.70 -0.17 4.38
N CYS A 5 -12.12 -0.61 5.50
CA CYS A 5 -12.67 -1.71 6.30
C CYS A 5 -14.02 -1.35 6.95
N SER A 6 -14.27 -0.06 7.18
CA SER A 6 -15.51 0.47 7.76
C SER A 6 -16.60 0.78 6.72
N ASN A 7 -16.33 0.52 5.44
CA ASN A 7 -17.20 0.83 4.31
C ASN A 7 -18.20 -0.31 4.04
N GLY A 8 -19.32 -0.32 4.76
CA GLY A 8 -20.39 -1.31 4.59
C GLY A 8 -20.10 -2.67 5.23
N LEU A 9 -20.94 -3.66 4.90
CA LEU A 9 -20.85 -5.02 5.44
C LEU A 9 -19.81 -5.84 4.67
N VAL A 10 -18.74 -6.21 5.37
CA VAL A 10 -17.69 -7.08 4.86
C VAL A 10 -18.18 -8.52 4.90
N LYS A 11 -18.63 -9.05 3.76
CA LYS A 11 -18.72 -10.50 3.56
C LYS A 11 -17.30 -10.97 3.24
N GLY A 12 -16.81 -12.04 3.88
CA GLY A 12 -15.39 -12.42 3.89
C GLY A 12 -14.68 -12.39 2.52
N GLY A 13 -13.36 -12.14 2.52
CA GLY A 13 -12.58 -12.05 1.28
C GLY A 13 -11.15 -11.51 1.37
N GLY A 14 -10.62 -11.23 2.57
CA GLY A 14 -9.25 -10.73 2.75
C GLY A 14 -9.06 -9.25 2.38
N ALA A 15 -7.80 -8.81 2.28
CA ALA A 15 -7.47 -7.39 2.07
C ALA A 15 -7.85 -6.91 0.66
N TYR A 16 -7.57 -7.73 -0.36
CA TYR A 16 -7.88 -7.39 -1.74
C TYR A 16 -9.37 -7.19 -1.97
N TYR A 17 -10.23 -8.08 -1.43
CA TYR A 17 -11.68 -7.96 -1.55
C TYR A 17 -12.21 -6.65 -0.98
N LEU A 18 -11.72 -6.24 0.19
CA LEU A 18 -12.07 -4.97 0.82
C LEU A 18 -11.72 -3.78 -0.08
N ILE A 19 -10.54 -3.81 -0.68
CA ILE A 19 -10.01 -2.75 -1.56
C ILE A 19 -10.81 -2.71 -2.87
N SER A 20 -10.98 -3.84 -3.56
CA SER A 20 -11.61 -3.89 -4.88
C SER A 20 -13.10 -3.54 -4.84
N ARG A 21 -13.82 -3.95 -3.79
CA ARG A 21 -15.25 -3.64 -3.62
C ARG A 21 -15.51 -2.20 -3.16
N SER A 22 -14.57 -1.58 -2.44
CA SER A 22 -14.73 -0.20 -1.98
C SER A 22 -14.24 0.85 -2.98
N LEU A 23 -13.15 0.56 -3.71
CA LEU A 23 -12.46 1.52 -4.58
C LEU A 23 -12.70 1.26 -6.08
N GLY A 24 -13.38 0.17 -6.41
CA GLY A 24 -13.66 -0.24 -7.79
C GLY A 24 -12.56 -1.12 -8.41
N PRO A 25 -12.83 -1.73 -9.56
CA PRO A 25 -11.94 -2.70 -10.19
C PRO A 25 -10.61 -2.10 -10.66
N GLN A 26 -10.60 -0.85 -11.14
CA GLN A 26 -9.39 -0.20 -11.69
C GLN A 26 -8.30 -0.02 -10.63
N PHE A 27 -8.66 0.59 -9.49
CA PHE A 27 -7.75 0.71 -8.36
C PHE A 27 -7.52 -0.64 -7.69
N GLY A 28 -8.58 -1.44 -7.50
CA GLY A 28 -8.49 -2.76 -6.87
C GLY A 28 -7.49 -3.70 -7.54
N GLY A 29 -7.61 -3.91 -8.86
CA GLY A 29 -6.73 -4.80 -9.63
C GLY A 29 -5.27 -4.34 -9.62
N ALA A 30 -5.03 -3.04 -9.79
CA ALA A 30 -3.69 -2.45 -9.73
C ALA A 30 -3.05 -2.62 -8.35
N ILE A 31 -3.77 -2.23 -7.30
CA ILE A 31 -3.32 -2.38 -5.91
C ILE A 31 -3.06 -3.86 -5.59
N GLY A 32 -3.95 -4.76 -6.02
CA GLY A 32 -3.83 -6.20 -5.79
C GLY A 32 -2.57 -6.82 -6.41
N ILE A 33 -2.27 -6.51 -7.68
CA ILE A 33 -1.08 -7.03 -8.36
C ILE A 33 0.20 -6.48 -7.71
N ILE A 34 0.27 -5.17 -7.49
CA ILE A 34 1.47 -4.54 -6.91
C ILE A 34 1.68 -5.05 -5.48
N PHE A 35 0.61 -5.18 -4.69
CA PHE A 35 0.72 -5.66 -3.31
C PHE A 35 1.10 -7.15 -3.24
N SER A 36 0.59 -7.97 -4.16
CA SER A 36 1.02 -9.37 -4.28
C SER A 36 2.52 -9.47 -4.60
N LEU A 37 3.00 -8.67 -5.56
CA LEU A 37 4.40 -8.63 -5.93
C LEU A 37 5.27 -8.08 -4.79
N ALA A 38 4.83 -7.03 -4.09
CA ALA A 38 5.51 -6.49 -2.92
C ALA A 38 5.72 -7.55 -1.83
N ASN A 39 4.68 -8.33 -1.52
CA ASN A 39 4.79 -9.41 -0.55
C ASN A 39 5.69 -10.55 -1.05
N ALA A 40 5.67 -10.89 -2.34
CA ALA A 40 6.55 -11.91 -2.90
C ALA A 40 8.04 -11.50 -2.81
N VAL A 41 8.38 -10.27 -3.20
CA VAL A 41 9.75 -9.72 -3.04
C VAL A 41 10.08 -9.57 -1.54
N GLY A 42 9.10 -9.25 -0.70
CA GLY A 42 9.23 -9.19 0.76
C GLY A 42 9.72 -10.49 1.39
N VAL A 43 9.26 -11.66 0.91
CA VAL A 43 9.76 -12.97 1.37
C VAL A 43 11.28 -13.05 1.20
N ALA A 44 11.79 -12.64 0.05
CA ALA A 44 13.22 -12.69 -0.24
C ALA A 44 14.03 -11.82 0.74
N MET A 45 13.59 -10.61 1.07
CA MET A 45 14.30 -9.77 2.04
C MET A 45 14.32 -10.38 3.44
N TYR A 46 13.20 -10.93 3.92
CA TYR A 46 13.16 -11.55 5.23
C TYR A 46 14.05 -12.80 5.31
N VAL A 47 14.10 -13.59 4.23
CA VAL A 47 14.96 -14.78 4.13
C VAL A 47 16.44 -14.38 3.99
N VAL A 48 16.77 -13.36 3.21
CA VAL A 48 18.16 -12.85 3.11
C VAL A 48 18.59 -12.28 4.45
N GLY A 49 17.75 -11.53 5.16
CA GLY A 49 18.07 -11.02 6.50
C GLY A 49 18.28 -12.15 7.52
N PHE A 50 17.45 -13.21 7.46
CA PHE A 50 17.67 -14.42 8.24
C PHE A 50 19.02 -15.07 7.91
N ALA A 51 19.33 -15.25 6.63
CA ALA A 51 20.59 -15.84 6.19
C ALA A 51 21.80 -14.98 6.59
N GLU A 52 21.72 -13.66 6.44
CA GLU A 52 22.76 -12.71 6.87
C GLU A 52 22.99 -12.81 8.38
N THR A 53 21.95 -12.93 9.21
CA THR A 53 22.15 -13.09 10.66
C THR A 53 22.86 -14.41 11.02
N ILE A 54 22.59 -15.49 10.28
CA ILE A 54 23.29 -16.77 10.43
C ILE A 54 24.74 -16.68 9.92
N VAL A 55 24.96 -15.98 8.81
CA VAL A 55 26.31 -15.77 8.27
C VAL A 55 27.10 -14.84 9.18
N GLN A 56 26.48 -13.82 9.78
CA GLN A 56 27.12 -12.92 10.75
C GLN A 56 27.49 -13.62 12.06
N LEU A 57 26.69 -14.59 12.51
CA LEU A 57 27.09 -15.53 13.56
C LEU A 57 28.39 -16.29 13.21
N LEU A 58 28.69 -16.43 11.91
CA LEU A 58 29.86 -17.15 11.41
C LEU A 58 31.01 -16.22 10.98
N ASN A 59 30.74 -14.99 10.53
CA ASN A 59 31.71 -14.00 10.04
C ASN A 59 31.13 -12.57 10.14
N SER A 60 31.62 -11.80 11.11
CA SER A 60 31.15 -10.46 11.52
C SER A 60 31.26 -9.38 10.43
N TYR A 61 30.13 -8.94 9.83
CA TYR A 61 30.04 -7.76 8.94
C TYR A 61 28.64 -7.09 8.99
N VAL A 62 28.48 -5.82 8.56
CA VAL A 62 27.44 -4.85 9.01
C VAL A 62 26.50 -4.23 7.96
N PHE A 63 25.31 -3.75 8.39
CA PHE A 63 24.18 -3.21 7.59
C PHE A 63 23.30 -2.13 8.29
N ALA A 64 22.60 -1.25 7.54
CA ALA A 64 21.40 -0.49 7.99
C ALA A 64 20.45 0.01 6.86
N ILE A 65 19.16 -0.39 6.86
CA ILE A 65 18.01 0.25 6.15
C ILE A 65 16.72 0.06 6.98
N TYR A 66 16.01 1.15 7.31
CA TYR A 66 14.91 1.15 8.29
C TYR A 66 13.49 0.95 7.71
N PHE A 67 13.22 1.40 6.49
CA PHE A 67 11.83 1.50 5.99
C PHE A 67 11.05 0.18 5.92
N PRO A 68 11.65 -0.97 5.50
CA PRO A 68 10.94 -2.24 5.50
C PRO A 68 10.44 -2.68 6.88
N ALA A 69 11.06 -2.23 7.98
CA ALA A 69 10.65 -2.56 9.34
C ALA A 69 9.30 -1.93 9.76
N ALA A 70 8.86 -0.87 9.07
CA ALA A 70 7.56 -0.23 9.30
C ALA A 70 6.45 -0.77 8.36
N THR A 71 6.76 -1.74 7.50
CA THR A 71 5.77 -2.36 6.59
C THR A 71 4.91 -3.40 7.34
N GLY A 72 3.98 -4.07 6.64
CA GLY A 72 3.16 -5.14 7.26
C GLY A 72 1.86 -4.69 7.92
N ILE A 73 1.52 -3.40 7.88
CA ILE A 73 0.28 -2.83 8.44
C ILE A 73 -0.99 -3.51 7.88
N MET A 74 -0.92 -4.06 6.66
CA MET A 74 -2.03 -4.74 5.98
C MET A 74 -2.22 -6.21 6.38
N ALA A 75 -1.36 -6.78 7.24
CA ALA A 75 -1.47 -8.16 7.70
C ALA A 75 -2.83 -8.47 8.35
N GLY A 76 -3.33 -7.57 9.21
CA GLY A 76 -4.64 -7.73 9.84
C GLY A 76 -5.80 -7.70 8.85
N ALA A 77 -5.67 -7.00 7.72
CA ALA A 77 -6.68 -6.98 6.67
C ALA A 77 -6.69 -8.25 5.82
N ASN A 78 -5.56 -8.97 5.73
CA ASN A 78 -5.45 -10.21 4.95
C ASN A 78 -6.31 -11.35 5.52
N ILE A 79 -6.60 -11.32 6.82
CA ILE A 79 -7.43 -12.30 7.54
C ILE A 79 -8.85 -11.78 7.83
N SER A 80 -9.31 -10.76 7.09
CA SER A 80 -10.60 -10.09 7.35
C SER A 80 -11.83 -11.01 7.29
N GLY A 81 -11.74 -12.14 6.57
CA GLY A 81 -12.80 -13.14 6.49
C GLY A 81 -12.94 -14.04 7.72
N ASP A 82 -11.88 -14.14 8.53
CA ASP A 82 -11.82 -15.02 9.71
C ASP A 82 -12.16 -14.26 11.02
N LEU A 83 -12.35 -12.94 10.92
CA LEU A 83 -12.68 -12.09 12.07
C LEU A 83 -14.19 -12.07 12.32
N LYS A 84 -14.59 -12.23 13.59
CA LYS A 84 -16.00 -12.10 14.03
C LYS A 84 -16.63 -10.77 13.58
N ASN A 85 -15.90 -9.66 13.74
CA ASN A 85 -16.31 -8.31 13.32
C ASN A 85 -15.12 -7.56 12.71
N SER A 86 -14.92 -7.69 11.40
CA SER A 86 -13.77 -7.10 10.70
C SER A 86 -13.75 -5.57 10.67
N SER A 87 -14.93 -4.94 10.56
CA SER A 87 -15.07 -3.48 10.48
C SER A 87 -14.58 -2.74 11.73
N THR A 88 -14.68 -3.36 12.90
CA THR A 88 -14.21 -2.78 14.18
C THR A 88 -12.87 -3.32 14.64
N ALA A 89 -12.56 -4.59 14.36
CA ALA A 89 -11.33 -5.23 14.83
C ALA A 89 -10.10 -4.73 14.07
N ILE A 90 -10.18 -4.59 12.74
CA ILE A 90 -9.04 -4.15 11.92
C ILE A 90 -8.59 -2.74 12.31
N PRO A 91 -9.46 -1.70 12.38
CA PRO A 91 -9.01 -0.36 12.75
C PRO A 91 -8.35 -0.30 14.13
N LYS A 92 -8.93 -0.96 15.15
CA LYS A 92 -8.38 -0.96 16.51
C LYS A 92 -7.04 -1.68 16.58
N GLY A 93 -6.96 -2.89 16.00
CA GLY A 93 -5.74 -3.69 16.00
C GLY A 93 -4.61 -3.03 15.22
N THR A 94 -4.89 -2.48 14.05
CA THR A 94 -3.88 -1.83 13.22
C THR A 94 -3.34 -0.55 13.87
N ILE A 95 -4.21 0.32 14.41
CA ILE A 95 -3.76 1.58 15.04
C ILE A 95 -2.97 1.30 16.32
N LEU A 96 -3.46 0.38 17.17
CA LEU A 96 -2.76 -0.01 18.39
C LEU A 96 -1.43 -0.70 18.08
N GLY A 97 -1.38 -1.53 17.05
CA GLY A 97 -0.14 -2.16 16.58
C GLY A 97 0.90 -1.14 16.13
N ILE A 98 0.52 -0.17 15.28
CA ILE A 98 1.42 0.91 14.84
C ILE A 98 1.91 1.75 16.02
N PHE A 99 0.99 2.11 16.93
CA PHE A 99 1.34 2.92 18.10
C PHE A 99 2.35 2.20 19.00
N LEU A 100 2.14 0.90 19.26
CA LEU A 100 3.04 0.11 20.10
C LEU A 100 4.41 -0.08 19.43
N THR A 101 4.45 -0.43 18.14
CA THR A 101 5.74 -0.61 17.44
C THR A 101 6.52 0.68 17.30
N THR A 102 5.85 1.82 17.06
CA THR A 102 6.52 3.12 17.00
C THR A 102 7.12 3.53 18.35
N ILE A 103 6.41 3.29 19.47
CA ILE A 103 6.97 3.51 20.81
C ILE A 103 8.20 2.64 21.03
N VAL A 104 8.12 1.35 20.69
CA VAL A 104 9.25 0.42 20.84
C VAL A 104 10.45 0.87 20.00
N TYR A 105 10.24 1.24 18.73
CA TYR A 105 11.31 1.74 17.86
C TYR A 105 11.95 3.03 18.38
N LEU A 106 11.16 4.02 18.81
CA LEU A 106 11.70 5.26 19.39
C LEU A 106 12.45 5.01 20.70
N SER A 107 11.95 4.09 21.53
CA SER A 107 12.61 3.70 22.78
C SER A 107 13.96 3.05 22.50
N ILE A 108 14.02 2.14 21.52
CA ILE A 108 15.27 1.50 21.11
C ILE A 108 16.27 2.54 20.60
N VAL A 109 15.85 3.47 19.74
CA VAL A 109 16.71 4.55 19.23
C VAL A 109 17.29 5.41 20.36
N TRP A 110 16.45 5.75 21.35
CA TRP A 110 16.90 6.57 22.47
C TRP A 110 17.85 5.82 23.42
N ILE A 111 17.56 4.55 23.70
CA ILE A 111 18.41 3.71 24.55
C ILE A 111 19.76 3.47 23.88
N THR A 112 19.80 3.03 22.62
CA THR A 112 21.08 2.77 21.93
C THR A 112 21.90 4.05 21.76
N GLY A 113 21.25 5.17 21.41
CA GLY A 113 21.91 6.46 21.27
C GLY A 113 22.44 7.05 22.58
N SER A 114 21.95 6.60 23.74
CA SER A 114 22.41 7.07 25.06
C SER A 114 23.41 6.12 25.71
N THR A 115 23.49 4.85 25.31
CA THR A 115 24.35 3.84 25.95
C THR A 115 25.55 3.42 25.14
N VAL A 116 25.56 3.63 23.82
CA VAL A 116 26.67 3.18 22.95
C VAL A 116 27.26 4.35 22.17
N VAL A 117 28.59 4.35 22.07
CA VAL A 117 29.33 5.34 21.28
C VAL A 117 29.27 5.01 19.78
N ARG A 118 29.41 6.05 18.94
CA ARG A 118 29.30 5.90 17.48
C ARG A 118 30.35 4.95 16.89
N ASP A 119 31.61 5.12 17.30
CA ASP A 119 32.78 4.41 16.79
C ASP A 119 33.61 3.91 17.99
N ALA A 120 34.01 2.62 17.98
CA ALA A 120 34.81 1.99 19.01
C ALA A 120 35.82 0.98 18.41
N ASP A 121 37.04 0.96 18.94
CA ASP A 121 38.12 0.06 18.49
C ASP A 121 38.12 -1.30 19.21
N GLY A 122 37.45 -1.41 20.36
CA GLY A 122 37.39 -2.63 21.17
C GLY A 122 38.65 -2.90 22.01
N ILE A 123 39.62 -1.98 22.00
CA ILE A 123 40.91 -2.14 22.67
C ILE A 123 41.02 -1.16 23.85
N THR A 124 40.54 0.08 23.65
CA THR A 124 40.65 1.14 24.63
C THR A 124 39.28 1.50 25.21
N PHE A 125 39.24 1.83 26.50
CA PHE A 125 38.01 2.35 27.11
C PHE A 125 37.68 3.73 26.52
N PRO A 126 36.39 4.05 26.33
CA PRO A 126 35.99 5.34 25.78
C PRO A 126 36.41 6.48 26.72
N ASN A 127 37.24 7.38 26.20
CA ASN A 127 37.78 8.50 26.95
C ASN A 127 36.85 9.71 26.85
N PHE A 128 36.44 10.24 28.02
CA PHE A 128 35.64 11.45 28.15
C PHE A 128 36.49 12.55 28.80
N LEU A 129 36.60 13.70 28.13
CA LEU A 129 37.45 14.81 28.56
C LEU A 129 36.58 15.97 29.07
N ASP A 130 36.97 16.56 30.21
CA ASP A 130 36.25 17.71 30.82
C ASP A 130 36.65 19.06 30.19
N ASN A 131 37.80 19.15 29.50
CA ASN A 131 38.26 20.36 28.82
C ASN A 131 38.81 20.02 27.43
N PRO A 132 38.41 20.73 26.36
CA PRO A 132 38.81 20.42 24.98
C PRO A 132 40.25 20.83 24.64
N THR A 133 41.03 21.32 25.61
CA THR A 133 42.34 21.95 25.38
C THR A 133 43.57 21.08 25.71
N SER A 134 43.41 19.81 26.08
CA SER A 134 44.57 18.91 26.21
C SER A 134 44.99 18.38 24.83
N ILE A 135 45.77 19.18 24.12
CA ILE A 135 46.53 18.76 22.94
C ILE A 135 47.41 17.58 23.35
N SER A 136 47.16 16.39 22.79
CA SER A 136 48.19 15.35 22.78
C SER A 136 49.26 15.78 21.78
N ASN A 137 50.53 15.59 22.14
CA ASN A 137 51.68 15.97 21.31
C ASN A 137 51.72 15.27 19.93
N ASP A 138 50.85 14.28 19.71
CA ASP A 138 50.75 13.48 18.48
C ASP A 138 49.60 13.90 17.55
N GLY A 139 48.86 14.99 17.86
CA GLY A 139 47.82 15.55 16.97
C GLY A 139 46.61 14.65 16.71
N SER A 140 46.44 13.58 17.48
CA SER A 140 45.56 12.44 17.14
C SER A 140 44.13 12.50 17.72
N TRP A 141 43.71 13.60 18.37
CA TRP A 141 42.33 13.76 18.84
C TRP A 141 41.90 15.22 18.72
N ILE A 142 41.22 15.61 17.63
CA ILE A 142 40.14 16.62 17.59
C ILE A 142 39.49 16.58 16.19
N SER A 143 38.20 16.23 16.14
CA SER A 143 37.15 16.90 15.35
C SER A 143 35.84 16.08 15.32
N SER A 144 35.13 16.04 16.45
CA SER A 144 33.71 16.39 16.51
C SER A 144 33.25 16.34 17.97
N ILE A 145 32.98 17.52 18.51
CA ILE A 145 32.52 17.74 19.87
C ILE A 145 31.06 17.29 19.99
N PHE A 146 30.81 16.16 20.67
CA PHE A 146 29.47 15.84 21.20
C PHE A 146 29.50 16.11 22.70
N SER A 147 28.72 17.10 23.14
CA SER A 147 28.58 17.46 24.55
C SER A 147 27.44 16.65 25.18
N SER A 148 27.74 15.73 26.08
CA SER A 148 26.73 15.14 26.97
C SER A 148 26.54 16.06 28.17
N ALA A 149 25.33 16.63 28.32
CA ALA A 149 24.95 17.36 29.52
C ALA A 149 24.47 16.36 30.58
N PHE A 150 25.38 15.81 31.37
CA PHE A 150 25.02 15.06 32.58
C PHE A 150 25.91 15.54 33.75
N GLY A 151 25.36 16.44 34.58
CA GLY A 151 26.06 17.08 35.70
C GLY A 151 26.54 18.51 35.42
N ASN A 152 27.19 19.13 36.42
CA ASN A 152 27.73 20.50 36.36
C ASN A 152 29.03 20.60 35.51
N GLY A 153 29.06 19.98 34.33
CA GLY A 153 30.21 20.01 33.42
C GLY A 153 29.86 19.44 32.05
N THR A 154 30.49 19.98 31.00
CA THR A 154 30.39 19.46 29.63
C THR A 154 31.53 18.48 29.37
N GLN A 155 31.20 17.19 29.18
CA GLN A 155 32.18 16.16 28.83
C GLN A 155 32.21 15.92 27.31
N TYR A 156 33.40 15.71 26.77
CA TYR A 156 33.65 15.51 25.34
C TYR A 156 34.15 14.10 25.08
N TYR A 157 33.48 13.37 24.17
CA TYR A 157 33.94 12.06 23.71
C TYR A 157 35.13 12.20 22.76
N ALA A 158 36.27 11.59 23.12
CA ALA A 158 37.43 11.51 22.26
C ALA A 158 37.28 10.31 21.30
N LYS A 159 37.07 10.58 20.01
CA LYS A 159 36.89 9.54 18.97
C LYS A 159 38.17 8.72 18.75
N PRO A 160 38.13 7.37 18.71
CA PRO A 160 39.33 6.54 18.55
C PRO A 160 40.11 6.83 17.26
N THR A 161 41.41 6.50 17.24
CA THR A 161 42.28 6.72 16.07
C THR A 161 41.77 6.02 14.80
N CYS A 162 41.05 4.90 14.93
CA CYS A 162 40.37 4.21 13.83
C CYS A 162 39.25 5.02 13.19
N ALA A 163 38.75 6.08 13.83
CA ALA A 163 37.72 6.95 13.24
C ALA A 163 38.31 8.05 12.35
N PHE A 164 39.63 8.29 12.42
CA PHE A 164 40.33 9.35 11.68
C PHE A 164 41.19 8.84 10.53
N ASP A 165 41.64 7.58 10.60
CA ASP A 165 42.44 6.97 9.55
C ASP A 165 41.54 6.48 8.40
N ASN A 166 41.65 7.08 7.22
CA ASN A 166 40.86 6.68 6.04
C ASN A 166 41.12 5.23 5.60
N ASN A 167 42.21 4.61 6.05
CA ASN A 167 42.56 3.22 5.72
C ASN A 167 42.08 2.20 6.75
N LYS A 168 41.54 2.61 7.90
CA LYS A 168 41.07 1.69 8.95
C LYS A 168 39.65 2.05 9.35
N THR A 169 38.74 1.09 9.30
CA THR A 169 37.40 1.24 9.87
C THR A 169 37.40 0.67 11.28
N CYS A 170 36.77 1.39 12.23
CA CYS A 170 36.54 0.83 13.55
C CYS A 170 35.66 -0.43 13.45
N GLU A 171 35.98 -1.49 14.18
CA GLU A 171 35.19 -2.74 14.15
C GLU A 171 33.90 -2.65 14.96
N TYR A 172 33.87 -1.83 16.02
CA TYR A 172 32.74 -1.72 16.94
C TYR A 172 32.13 -0.31 16.94
N GLY A 173 31.00 -0.18 17.64
CA GLY A 173 30.22 1.05 17.75
C GLY A 173 28.95 1.01 16.90
N ILE A 174 28.02 1.91 17.18
CA ILE A 174 26.69 1.93 16.54
C ILE A 174 26.77 1.98 15.00
N MET A 175 27.80 2.63 14.46
CA MET A 175 27.96 2.79 13.01
C MET A 175 28.50 1.53 12.33
N ASN A 176 29.41 0.83 13.01
CA ASN A 176 30.25 -0.19 12.40
C ASN A 176 29.96 -1.62 12.86
N ASP A 177 29.19 -1.80 13.94
CA ASP A 177 28.73 -3.10 14.42
C ASP A 177 27.19 -3.19 14.38
N ALA A 178 26.65 -4.06 13.51
CA ALA A 178 25.21 -4.29 13.36
C ALA A 178 24.63 -5.13 14.50
N GLN A 179 25.49 -5.86 15.23
CA GLN A 179 25.11 -6.73 16.33
C GLN A 179 25.35 -6.06 17.69
N VAL A 180 25.43 -4.72 17.73
CA VAL A 180 25.50 -3.91 18.97
C VAL A 180 24.41 -4.29 19.97
N PHE A 181 23.23 -4.72 19.51
CA PHE A 181 22.17 -5.22 20.38
C PHE A 181 22.55 -6.48 21.17
N ASN A 182 23.36 -7.37 20.60
CA ASN A 182 23.87 -8.54 21.30
C ASN A 182 24.86 -8.15 22.40
N LEU A 183 25.64 -7.09 22.19
CA LEU A 183 26.59 -6.55 23.17
C LEU A 183 25.90 -5.86 24.35
N ILE A 184 24.82 -5.11 24.10
CA ILE A 184 24.06 -4.43 25.17
C ILE A 184 23.19 -5.41 25.96
N SER A 185 22.78 -6.52 25.34
CA SER A 185 21.84 -7.46 25.95
C SER A 185 22.44 -8.24 27.12
N LEU A 186 21.62 -8.52 28.13
CA LEU A 186 22.01 -9.37 29.26
C LEU A 186 22.34 -10.80 28.82
N TRP A 187 21.66 -11.31 27.78
CA TRP A 187 21.89 -12.66 27.25
C TRP A 187 21.75 -12.69 25.72
N SER A 188 22.88 -12.63 25.02
CA SER A 188 22.97 -12.50 23.56
C SER A 188 22.25 -13.59 22.75
N PRO A 189 22.30 -14.89 23.13
CA PRO A 189 21.59 -15.94 22.38
C PRO A 189 20.07 -15.73 22.29
N LEU A 190 19.46 -15.05 23.28
CA LEU A 190 18.03 -14.74 23.24
C LEU A 190 17.68 -13.71 22.17
N VAL A 191 18.54 -12.69 22.01
CA VAL A 191 18.36 -11.66 21.00
C VAL A 191 18.43 -12.27 19.62
N ILE A 192 19.43 -13.13 19.39
CA ILE A 192 19.60 -13.88 18.14
C ILE A 192 18.36 -14.76 17.87
N ALA A 193 17.89 -15.52 18.86
CA ALA A 193 16.66 -16.32 18.72
C ALA A 193 15.44 -15.44 18.38
N GLY A 194 15.33 -14.25 18.98
CA GLY A 194 14.31 -13.26 18.67
C GLY A 194 14.38 -12.75 17.22
N VAL A 195 15.58 -12.46 16.73
CA VAL A 195 15.80 -12.02 15.34
C VAL A 195 15.45 -13.14 14.35
N LEU A 196 15.88 -14.38 14.61
CA LEU A 196 15.58 -15.53 13.76
C LEU A 196 14.08 -15.84 13.71
N THR A 197 13.40 -15.79 14.86
CA THR A 197 11.95 -16.03 14.93
C THR A 197 11.15 -14.90 14.28
N SER A 198 11.56 -13.64 14.45
CA SER A 198 10.90 -12.47 13.85
C SER A 198 11.02 -12.45 12.32
N THR A 199 12.22 -12.69 11.79
CA THR A 199 12.49 -12.72 10.34
C THR A 199 11.76 -13.89 9.68
N LEU A 200 11.83 -15.09 10.25
CA LEU A 200 11.13 -16.27 9.74
C LEU A 200 9.60 -16.11 9.78
N SER A 201 9.06 -15.55 10.86
CA SER A 201 7.62 -15.28 10.98
C SER A 201 7.14 -14.29 9.90
N SER A 202 7.89 -13.21 9.68
CA SER A 202 7.57 -12.20 8.66
C SER A 202 7.68 -12.78 7.24
N ALA A 203 8.68 -13.63 6.99
CA ALA A 203 8.83 -14.36 5.72
C ALA A 203 7.61 -15.25 5.44
N LEU A 204 7.19 -16.06 6.42
CA LEU A 204 6.03 -16.95 6.30
C LEU A 204 4.73 -16.18 6.05
N LEU A 205 4.54 -15.05 6.75
CA LEU A 205 3.35 -14.23 6.60
C LEU A 205 3.24 -13.65 5.18
N SER A 206 4.35 -13.13 4.64
CA SER A 206 4.41 -12.63 3.26
C SER A 206 4.25 -13.75 2.23
N LEU A 207 4.80 -14.93 2.50
CA LEU A 207 4.70 -16.11 1.62
C LEU A 207 3.26 -16.61 1.51
N VAL A 208 2.47 -16.53 2.58
CA VAL A 208 1.05 -16.89 2.57
C VAL A 208 0.19 -15.77 1.98
N ALA A 209 0.56 -14.50 2.21
CA ALA A 209 -0.21 -13.35 1.74
C ALA A 209 -0.15 -13.17 0.21
N ALA A 210 1.06 -13.21 -0.40
CA ALA A 210 1.24 -12.94 -1.83
C ALA A 210 0.37 -13.83 -2.75
N PRO A 211 0.33 -15.16 -2.58
CA PRO A 211 -0.47 -16.07 -3.39
C PRO A 211 -1.98 -15.90 -3.18
N LYS A 212 -2.43 -15.67 -1.93
CA LYS A 212 -3.85 -15.45 -1.61
C LYS A 212 -4.37 -14.18 -2.27
N ILE A 213 -3.59 -13.09 -2.22
CA ILE A 213 -3.93 -11.84 -2.92
C ILE A 213 -3.98 -12.09 -4.42
N PHE A 214 -2.96 -12.74 -5.00
CA PHE A 214 -2.90 -13.01 -6.43
C PHE A 214 -4.07 -13.86 -6.93
N GLN A 215 -4.42 -14.91 -6.18
CA GLN A 215 -5.58 -15.76 -6.48
C GLN A 215 -6.87 -14.95 -6.45
N ALA A 216 -7.05 -14.07 -5.47
CA ALA A 216 -8.25 -13.24 -5.36
C ALA A 216 -8.37 -12.24 -6.54
N VAL A 217 -7.25 -11.66 -7.01
CA VAL A 217 -7.24 -10.84 -8.24
C VAL A 217 -7.64 -11.69 -9.45
N ALA A 218 -7.10 -12.90 -9.58
CA ALA A 218 -7.39 -13.80 -10.70
C ALA A 218 -8.86 -14.26 -10.72
N GLN A 219 -9.49 -14.44 -9.54
CA GLN A 219 -10.90 -14.81 -9.41
C GLN A 219 -11.85 -13.70 -9.88
N ASP A 220 -11.47 -12.43 -9.74
CA ASP A 220 -12.24 -11.30 -10.26
C ASP A 220 -12.13 -11.16 -11.81
N LYS A 221 -11.36 -12.03 -12.50
CA LYS A 221 -11.18 -12.08 -13.97
C LYS A 221 -10.86 -10.72 -14.61
N LEU A 222 -10.12 -9.89 -13.88
CA LEU A 222 -9.72 -8.56 -14.33
C LEU A 222 -8.67 -8.61 -15.44
N PHE A 223 -7.87 -9.67 -15.49
CA PHE A 223 -6.81 -9.89 -16.47
C PHE A 223 -6.98 -11.29 -17.09
N PRO A 224 -7.10 -11.40 -18.43
CA PRO A 224 -7.40 -12.68 -19.08
C PRO A 224 -6.27 -13.70 -18.95
N TYR A 225 -5.01 -13.26 -18.94
CA TYR A 225 -3.86 -14.15 -18.92
C TYR A 225 -3.56 -14.78 -17.55
N ILE A 226 -4.11 -14.25 -16.46
CA ILE A 226 -3.87 -14.77 -15.10
C ILE A 226 -5.00 -15.66 -14.59
N GLU A 227 -6.04 -15.93 -15.39
CA GLU A 227 -7.21 -16.72 -14.98
C GLU A 227 -6.83 -18.14 -14.54
N THR A 228 -5.76 -18.71 -15.08
CA THR A 228 -5.23 -20.03 -14.68
C THR A 228 -4.88 -20.11 -13.20
N PHE A 229 -4.53 -18.99 -12.57
CA PHE A 229 -4.19 -18.88 -11.15
C PHE A 229 -5.41 -18.70 -10.22
N SER A 230 -6.62 -18.55 -10.79
CA SER A 230 -7.86 -18.43 -10.00
C SER A 230 -8.30 -19.76 -9.37
N THR A 231 -7.87 -20.88 -9.96
CA THR A 231 -8.25 -22.24 -9.57
C THR A 231 -7.53 -22.68 -8.30
N GLY A 232 -8.29 -22.94 -7.24
CA GLY A 232 -7.77 -23.55 -6.01
C GLY A 232 -7.69 -25.08 -6.15
N PHE A 233 -6.72 -25.70 -5.49
CA PHE A 233 -6.54 -27.15 -5.54
C PHE A 233 -7.43 -27.85 -4.49
N ARG A 234 -8.32 -28.75 -4.96
CA ARG A 234 -9.17 -29.66 -4.16
C ARG A 234 -10.01 -28.91 -3.09
N ASN A 235 -10.57 -29.67 -2.14
CA ASN A 235 -11.43 -29.21 -1.03
C ASN A 235 -10.86 -28.03 -0.21
N SER A 236 -9.55 -27.77 -0.25
CA SER A 236 -8.88 -26.73 0.56
C SER A 236 -8.84 -25.34 -0.09
N LYS A 237 -9.30 -25.17 -1.36
CA LYS A 237 -9.26 -23.89 -2.11
C LYS A 237 -7.89 -23.18 -2.15
N GLN A 238 -6.80 -23.85 -1.77
CA GLN A 238 -5.45 -23.26 -1.68
C GLN A 238 -4.84 -23.01 -3.08
N PRO A 239 -4.18 -21.86 -3.31
CA PRO A 239 -3.66 -21.49 -4.62
C PRO A 239 -2.24 -22.04 -4.90
N GLN A 240 -2.13 -23.34 -5.17
CA GLN A 240 -0.82 -23.98 -5.41
C GLN A 240 -0.01 -23.31 -6.54
N LYS A 241 -0.64 -22.98 -7.67
CA LYS A 241 0.03 -22.32 -8.80
C LYS A 241 0.59 -20.94 -8.44
N ALA A 242 -0.13 -20.18 -7.60
CA ALA A 242 0.33 -18.88 -7.16
C ALA A 242 1.45 -18.98 -6.11
N TYR A 243 1.46 -20.03 -5.27
CA TYR A 243 2.60 -20.35 -4.40
C TYR A 243 3.86 -20.64 -5.21
N ILE A 244 3.75 -21.44 -6.28
CA ILE A 244 4.88 -21.74 -7.17
C ILE A 244 5.41 -20.45 -7.81
N LEU A 245 4.52 -19.59 -8.31
CA LEU A 245 4.92 -18.30 -8.88
C LEU A 245 5.61 -17.39 -7.85
N ALA A 246 5.05 -17.27 -6.65
CA ALA A 246 5.66 -16.49 -5.57
C ALA A 246 7.02 -17.05 -5.15
N PHE A 247 7.18 -18.38 -5.13
CA PHE A 247 8.45 -19.05 -4.84
C PHE A 247 9.52 -18.70 -5.89
N PHE A 248 9.22 -18.80 -7.19
CA PHE A 248 10.17 -18.43 -8.23
C PHE A 248 10.58 -16.95 -8.17
N ILE A 249 9.61 -16.05 -7.96
CA ILE A 249 9.89 -14.61 -7.80
C ILE A 249 10.79 -14.38 -6.59
N SER A 250 10.48 -15.02 -5.46
CA SER A 250 11.29 -14.90 -4.23
C SER A 250 12.71 -15.41 -4.47
N CYS A 251 12.86 -16.58 -5.10
CA CYS A 251 14.17 -17.15 -5.43
C CYS A 251 15.00 -16.23 -6.33
N LEU A 252 14.41 -15.62 -7.37
CA LEU A 252 15.12 -14.67 -8.23
C LEU A 252 15.65 -13.46 -7.46
N VAL A 253 14.90 -12.97 -6.47
CA VAL A 253 15.33 -11.84 -5.64
C VAL A 253 16.36 -12.28 -4.60
N VAL A 254 16.24 -13.49 -4.04
CA VAL A 254 17.24 -14.06 -3.12
C VAL A 254 18.60 -14.22 -3.81
N LEU A 255 18.62 -14.57 -5.11
CA LEU A 255 19.87 -14.68 -5.90
C LEU A 255 20.67 -13.38 -6.00
N VAL A 256 20.06 -12.21 -5.74
CA VAL A 256 20.79 -10.94 -5.67
C VAL A 256 21.77 -10.93 -4.49
N GLY A 257 21.50 -11.70 -3.43
CA GLY A 257 22.44 -11.98 -2.35
C GLY A 257 22.86 -10.78 -1.48
N ASN A 258 22.27 -9.61 -1.70
CA ASN A 258 22.61 -8.38 -0.97
C ASN A 258 21.36 -7.64 -0.51
N LEU A 259 21.16 -7.58 0.80
CA LEU A 259 19.98 -6.94 1.40
C LEU A 259 19.92 -5.43 1.10
N ASN A 260 21.06 -4.75 0.91
CA ASN A 260 21.12 -3.32 0.55
C ASN A 260 20.53 -3.04 -0.84
N ALA A 261 20.67 -3.97 -1.77
CA ALA A 261 20.11 -3.83 -3.11
C ALA A 261 18.60 -4.14 -3.12
N ILE A 262 18.17 -5.07 -2.26
CA ILE A 262 16.79 -5.57 -2.22
C ILE A 262 15.86 -4.60 -1.46
N ALA A 263 16.31 -4.02 -0.35
CA ALA A 263 15.46 -3.20 0.52
C ALA A 263 14.88 -1.93 -0.16
N PRO A 264 15.62 -1.17 -0.99
CA PRO A 264 15.05 -0.04 -1.74
C PRO A 264 13.97 -0.46 -2.74
N ILE A 265 14.12 -1.63 -3.36
CA ILE A 265 13.14 -2.18 -4.32
C ILE A 265 11.82 -2.48 -3.60
N ILE A 266 11.89 -3.17 -2.46
CA ILE A 266 10.72 -3.52 -1.64
C ILE A 266 10.05 -2.27 -1.08
N SER A 267 10.86 -1.34 -0.55
CA SER A 267 10.37 -0.07 -0.01
C SER A 267 9.54 0.68 -1.06
N ASN A 268 10.00 0.70 -2.31
CA ASN A 268 9.26 1.34 -3.40
C ASN A 268 7.97 0.61 -3.79
N PHE A 269 7.94 -0.73 -3.80
CA PHE A 269 6.70 -1.47 -4.06
C PHE A 269 5.64 -1.27 -2.95
N TYR A 270 6.05 -1.26 -1.68
CA TYR A 270 5.13 -0.97 -0.57
C TYR A 270 4.69 0.50 -0.55
N LEU A 271 5.60 1.46 -0.77
CA LEU A 271 5.26 2.88 -0.88
C LEU A 271 4.31 3.14 -2.05
N SER A 272 4.52 2.49 -3.20
CA SER A 272 3.60 2.55 -4.33
C SER A 272 2.22 2.03 -3.93
N THR A 273 2.15 0.90 -3.24
CA THR A 273 0.86 0.34 -2.76
C THR A 273 0.15 1.30 -1.81
N TYR A 274 0.87 1.89 -0.85
CA TYR A 274 0.31 2.87 0.08
C TYR A 274 -0.11 4.17 -0.60
N THR A 275 0.66 4.64 -1.58
CA THR A 275 0.30 5.78 -2.43
C THR A 275 -1.03 5.53 -3.13
N LEU A 276 -1.19 4.36 -3.74
CA LEU A 276 -2.41 4.01 -4.48
C LEU A 276 -3.62 3.87 -3.57
N ILE A 277 -3.47 3.22 -2.41
CA ILE A 277 -4.56 3.10 -1.44
C ILE A 277 -5.01 4.48 -0.96
N ASN A 278 -4.05 5.35 -0.62
CA ASN A 278 -4.32 6.69 -0.11
C ASN A 278 -4.93 7.61 -1.19
N PHE A 279 -4.38 7.57 -2.41
CA PHE A 279 -4.92 8.33 -3.54
C PHE A 279 -6.30 7.84 -3.94
N ALA A 280 -6.52 6.52 -4.01
CA ALA A 280 -7.83 5.97 -4.36
C ALA A 280 -8.90 6.31 -3.31
N CYS A 281 -8.58 6.29 -2.01
CA CYS A 281 -9.51 6.75 -0.98
C CYS A 281 -9.84 8.24 -1.10
N PHE A 282 -8.86 9.07 -1.47
CA PHE A 282 -9.08 10.48 -1.73
C PHE A 282 -9.98 10.67 -2.95
N ASP A 283 -9.69 10.01 -4.07
CA ASP A 283 -10.46 10.08 -5.31
C ASP A 283 -11.92 9.67 -5.08
N THR A 284 -12.18 8.52 -4.46
CA THR A 284 -13.55 8.05 -4.20
C THR A 284 -14.34 8.97 -3.27
N SER A 285 -13.67 9.56 -2.27
CA SER A 285 -14.30 10.53 -1.34
C SER A 285 -14.55 11.88 -1.99
N PHE A 286 -13.60 12.38 -2.78
CA PHE A 286 -13.72 13.64 -3.50
C PHE A 286 -14.90 13.62 -4.48
N VAL A 287 -15.12 12.45 -5.09
CA VAL A 287 -16.21 12.17 -6.03
C VAL A 287 -17.51 11.81 -5.33
N GLN A 288 -17.50 11.58 -4.01
CA GLN A 288 -18.67 11.11 -3.27
C GLN A 288 -19.29 9.89 -3.96
N SER A 289 -18.46 8.89 -4.29
CA SER A 289 -18.96 7.69 -4.95
C SER A 289 -19.99 6.99 -4.05
N PRO A 290 -21.16 6.56 -4.56
CA PRO A 290 -22.22 6.02 -3.71
C PRO A 290 -21.81 4.80 -2.88
N GLY A 291 -20.85 4.02 -3.40
CA GLY A 291 -20.30 2.82 -2.76
C GLY A 291 -19.18 3.08 -1.75
N PHE A 292 -18.74 4.33 -1.54
CA PHE A 292 -17.72 4.67 -0.56
C PHE A 292 -18.30 5.59 0.53
N ARG A 293 -18.70 4.98 1.65
CA ARG A 293 -19.28 5.62 2.83
C ARG A 293 -18.55 5.14 4.10
N PRO A 294 -17.31 5.59 4.33
CA PRO A 294 -16.53 5.15 5.48
C PRO A 294 -17.21 5.62 6.78
N SER A 295 -17.44 4.68 7.71
CA SER A 295 -18.00 4.98 9.04
C SER A 295 -16.93 5.32 10.08
N PHE A 296 -15.64 5.22 9.72
CA PHE A 296 -14.52 5.49 10.62
C PHE A 296 -14.39 6.98 10.98
N ARG A 297 -14.50 7.31 12.27
CA ARG A 297 -14.56 8.69 12.79
C ARG A 297 -13.35 9.57 12.46
N TYR A 298 -12.13 9.02 12.44
CA TYR A 298 -10.91 9.80 12.21
C TYR A 298 -10.49 9.87 10.75
N TYR A 299 -11.35 9.42 9.82
CA TYR A 299 -11.05 9.50 8.40
C TYR A 299 -11.32 10.91 7.86
N HIS A 300 -10.35 11.46 7.12
CA HIS A 300 -10.53 12.70 6.36
C HIS A 300 -9.87 12.57 4.98
N GLN A 301 -10.53 13.03 3.91
CA GLN A 301 -10.05 12.87 2.53
C GLN A 301 -8.69 13.56 2.29
N TRP A 302 -8.50 14.78 2.81
CA TRP A 302 -7.24 15.52 2.66
C TRP A 302 -6.04 14.87 3.36
N VAL A 303 -6.27 14.21 4.51
CA VAL A 303 -5.20 13.45 5.19
C VAL A 303 -4.74 12.29 4.29
N SER A 304 -5.68 11.66 3.58
CA SER A 304 -5.38 10.64 2.57
C SER A 304 -4.56 11.21 1.41
N LEU A 305 -4.88 12.41 0.90
CA LEU A 305 -4.11 13.06 -0.15
C LEU A 305 -2.69 13.40 0.31
N ILE A 306 -2.54 13.99 1.50
CA ILE A 306 -1.23 14.32 2.08
C ILE A 306 -0.40 13.04 2.25
N GLY A 307 -1.01 11.96 2.74
CA GLY A 307 -0.34 10.66 2.85
C GLY A 307 0.13 10.11 1.51
N ALA A 308 -0.67 10.25 0.45
CA ALA A 308 -0.27 9.84 -0.91
C ALA A 308 0.93 10.67 -1.42
N ILE A 309 0.87 12.00 -1.30
CA ILE A 309 1.95 12.91 -1.72
C ILE A 309 3.23 12.60 -0.95
N LEU A 310 3.14 12.42 0.36
CA LEU A 310 4.28 12.09 1.22
C LEU A 310 4.92 10.75 0.82
N CYS A 311 4.12 9.73 0.52
CA CYS A 311 4.65 8.47 0.00
C CYS A 311 5.39 8.65 -1.33
N VAL A 312 4.85 9.46 -2.27
CA VAL A 312 5.54 9.77 -3.54
C VAL A 312 6.85 10.49 -3.29
N CYS A 313 6.88 11.51 -2.43
CA CYS A 313 8.10 12.23 -2.09
C CYS A 313 9.17 11.29 -1.54
N ILE A 314 8.82 10.40 -0.60
CA ILE A 314 9.76 9.43 -0.03
C ILE A 314 10.26 8.44 -1.11
N MET A 315 9.42 8.00 -2.04
CA MET A 315 9.84 7.11 -3.14
C MET A 315 10.96 7.74 -3.98
N PHE A 316 10.79 9.01 -4.36
CA PHE A 316 11.80 9.73 -5.16
C PHE A 316 13.09 9.99 -4.37
N VAL A 317 12.98 10.21 -3.05
CA VAL A 317 14.15 10.38 -2.16
C VAL A 317 14.93 9.06 -2.02
N ILE A 318 14.26 7.91 -1.91
CA ILE A 318 14.93 6.60 -1.80
C ILE A 318 15.65 6.25 -3.10
N SER A 319 14.94 6.29 -4.23
CA SER A 319 15.54 6.00 -5.53
C SER A 319 14.60 6.46 -6.65
N TYR A 320 14.98 7.54 -7.34
CA TYR A 320 14.19 8.10 -8.42
C TYR A 320 14.01 7.12 -9.60
N MET A 321 15.02 6.31 -9.91
CA MET A 321 14.97 5.35 -11.03
C MET A 321 13.95 4.25 -10.76
N ASN A 322 13.99 3.65 -9.57
CA ASN A 322 13.03 2.63 -9.15
C ASN A 322 11.61 3.23 -8.98
N ALA A 323 11.50 4.48 -8.53
CA ALA A 323 10.23 5.20 -8.47
C ALA A 323 9.61 5.38 -9.87
N LEU A 324 10.39 5.80 -10.87
CA LEU A 324 9.91 5.98 -12.23
C LEU A 324 9.44 4.66 -12.85
N ILE A 325 10.20 3.58 -12.67
CA ILE A 325 9.83 2.23 -13.14
C ILE A 325 8.50 1.78 -12.50
N THR A 326 8.34 1.96 -11.19
CA THR A 326 7.11 1.56 -10.49
C THR A 326 5.89 2.39 -10.90
N PHE A 327 6.05 3.71 -11.08
CA PHE A 327 4.98 4.57 -11.60
C PHE A 327 4.62 4.25 -13.05
N MET A 328 5.60 3.94 -13.91
CA MET A 328 5.35 3.50 -15.28
C MET A 328 4.57 2.19 -15.30
N PHE A 329 5.01 1.20 -14.53
CA PHE A 329 4.33 -0.10 -14.42
C PHE A 329 2.88 0.07 -13.95
N PHE A 330 2.65 0.91 -12.92
CA PHE A 330 1.31 1.24 -12.46
C PHE A 330 0.48 1.96 -13.53
N GLY A 331 1.03 2.98 -14.18
CA GLY A 331 0.35 3.77 -15.20
C GLY A 331 -0.12 2.90 -16.37
N LEU A 332 0.72 1.96 -16.81
CA LEU A 332 0.37 0.98 -17.84
C LEU A 332 -0.75 0.05 -17.38
N LEU A 333 -0.68 -0.48 -16.16
CA LEU A 333 -1.68 -1.38 -15.62
C LEU A 333 -3.03 -0.67 -15.46
N PHE A 334 -3.04 0.56 -14.93
CA PHE A 334 -4.23 1.39 -14.81
C PHE A 334 -4.83 1.75 -16.17
N PHE A 335 -4.00 2.12 -17.16
CA PHE A 335 -4.45 2.42 -18.53
C PHE A 335 -5.05 1.19 -19.20
N TYR A 336 -4.39 0.03 -19.08
CA TYR A 336 -4.88 -1.26 -19.56
C TYR A 336 -6.27 -1.58 -18.99
N MET A 337 -6.43 -1.45 -17.67
CA MET A 337 -7.72 -1.68 -17.00
C MET A 337 -8.79 -0.68 -17.43
N SER A 338 -8.41 0.57 -17.69
CA SER A 338 -9.35 1.59 -18.15
C SER A 338 -9.92 1.30 -19.54
N LYS A 339 -9.19 0.60 -20.41
CA LYS A 339 -9.64 0.30 -21.78
C LYS A 339 -10.56 -0.91 -21.86
N ARG A 340 -10.34 -1.92 -21.01
CA ARG A 340 -11.08 -3.19 -21.06
C ARG A 340 -12.52 -3.11 -20.56
N LYS A 341 -12.86 -2.13 -19.71
CA LYS A 341 -14.19 -2.00 -19.07
C LYS A 341 -14.73 -3.37 -18.59
N PRO A 342 -14.05 -4.04 -17.64
CA PRO A 342 -14.49 -5.36 -17.19
C PRO A 342 -15.91 -5.27 -16.61
N ASP A 343 -16.78 -6.18 -17.04
CA ASP A 343 -18.16 -6.31 -16.56
C ASP A 343 -18.14 -6.95 -15.17
N VAL A 344 -17.86 -6.14 -14.16
CA VAL A 344 -17.90 -6.52 -12.74
C VAL A 344 -19.15 -5.98 -12.07
N ASN A 345 -19.67 -6.73 -11.10
CA ASN A 345 -20.93 -6.42 -10.40
C ASN A 345 -20.83 -5.25 -9.40
N TRP A 346 -19.70 -4.53 -9.36
CA TRP A 346 -19.49 -3.37 -8.49
C TRP A 346 -18.92 -2.20 -9.30
N GLY A 347 -19.42 -0.99 -9.01
CA GLY A 347 -19.20 0.19 -9.84
C GLY A 347 -17.74 0.70 -9.88
N THR A 348 -17.44 1.49 -10.91
CA THR A 348 -16.13 2.15 -11.11
C THR A 348 -16.16 3.62 -10.67
N SER A 349 -15.02 4.19 -10.24
CA SER A 349 -14.92 5.63 -9.94
C SER A 349 -15.30 6.51 -11.14
N LYS A 350 -14.94 6.10 -12.36
CA LYS A 350 -15.31 6.83 -13.59
C LYS A 350 -16.81 6.92 -13.81
N GLN A 351 -17.54 5.82 -13.62
CA GLN A 351 -19.02 5.84 -13.70
C GLN A 351 -19.61 6.72 -12.59
N ALA A 352 -19.02 6.68 -11.38
CA ALA A 352 -19.45 7.56 -10.28
C ALA A 352 -19.24 9.04 -10.62
N HIS A 353 -18.13 9.42 -11.23
CA HIS A 353 -17.90 10.79 -11.73
C HIS A 353 -18.93 11.22 -12.77
N VAL A 354 -19.24 10.37 -13.75
CA VAL A 354 -20.24 10.68 -14.79
C VAL A 354 -21.60 10.91 -14.16
N TYR A 355 -22.01 10.02 -13.25
CA TYR A 355 -23.29 10.14 -12.53
C TYR A 355 -23.35 11.41 -11.66
N ARG A 356 -22.33 11.65 -10.84
CA ARG A 356 -22.27 12.85 -9.99
C ARG A 356 -22.27 14.12 -10.82
N ASN A 357 -21.46 14.18 -11.88
CA ASN A 357 -21.40 15.35 -12.74
C ASN A 357 -22.77 15.58 -13.38
N ALA A 358 -23.40 14.54 -13.93
CA ALA A 358 -24.75 14.63 -14.48
C ALA A 358 -25.78 15.14 -13.45
N PHE A 359 -25.76 14.59 -12.24
CA PHE A 359 -26.63 15.02 -11.14
C PHE A 359 -26.39 16.49 -10.74
N LEU A 360 -25.13 16.89 -10.55
CA LEU A 360 -24.76 18.27 -10.24
C LEU A 360 -25.17 19.22 -11.36
N TYR A 361 -25.06 18.80 -12.62
CA TYR A 361 -25.51 19.60 -13.75
C TYR A 361 -27.04 19.72 -13.80
N ILE A 362 -27.79 18.66 -13.49
CA ILE A 362 -29.25 18.72 -13.37
C ILE A 362 -29.66 19.68 -12.25
N GLN A 363 -29.02 19.61 -11.07
CA GLN A 363 -29.31 20.51 -9.96
C GLN A 363 -28.92 21.97 -10.27
N LYS A 364 -27.86 22.19 -11.04
CA LYS A 364 -27.49 23.52 -11.55
C LYS A 364 -28.52 24.01 -12.57
N LEU A 365 -29.04 23.13 -13.42
CA LEU A 365 -30.06 23.45 -14.42
C LEU A 365 -31.36 23.93 -13.77
N GLU A 366 -31.78 23.31 -12.66
CA GLU A 366 -32.98 23.70 -11.91
C GLU A 366 -32.92 25.14 -11.37
N LYS A 367 -31.72 25.64 -11.05
CA LYS A 367 -31.51 27.00 -10.53
C LYS A 367 -31.45 28.08 -11.61
N ILE A 368 -31.28 27.69 -12.87
CA ILE A 368 -31.16 28.63 -13.98
C ILE A 368 -32.57 29.00 -14.43
N ASN A 369 -32.88 30.30 -14.40
CA ASN A 369 -34.16 30.80 -14.90
C ASN A 369 -34.29 30.52 -16.39
N GLU A 370 -35.46 30.04 -16.79
CA GLU A 370 -35.78 29.81 -18.20
C GLU A 370 -35.90 31.16 -18.93
N HIS A 371 -35.12 31.33 -19.99
CA HIS A 371 -35.16 32.51 -20.85
C HIS A 371 -35.48 32.11 -22.29
N VAL A 372 -36.33 32.88 -22.96
CA VAL A 372 -36.79 32.63 -24.34
C VAL A 372 -35.62 32.52 -25.34
N LYS A 373 -34.52 33.26 -25.09
CA LYS A 373 -33.30 33.21 -25.92
C LYS A 373 -32.49 31.92 -25.78
N ASN A 374 -32.71 31.16 -24.71
CA ASN A 374 -32.05 29.88 -24.44
C ASN A 374 -32.97 28.68 -24.72
N TYR A 375 -34.06 28.88 -25.47
CA TYR A 375 -34.98 27.80 -25.80
C TYR A 375 -34.27 26.66 -26.52
N ARG A 376 -34.45 25.45 -26.00
CA ARG A 376 -33.97 24.17 -26.56
C ARG A 376 -35.18 23.25 -26.65
N PRO A 377 -35.60 22.78 -27.85
CA PRO A 377 -36.79 21.96 -27.98
C PRO A 377 -36.59 20.58 -27.33
N GLN A 378 -37.35 20.29 -26.27
CA GLN A 378 -37.37 18.98 -25.62
C GLN A 378 -38.54 18.17 -26.19
N ILE A 379 -38.24 17.07 -26.90
CA ILE A 379 -39.25 16.35 -27.67
C ILE A 379 -39.48 14.96 -27.08
N LEU A 380 -40.73 14.66 -26.75
CA LEU A 380 -41.22 13.32 -26.46
C LEU A 380 -41.85 12.73 -27.73
N VAL A 381 -41.18 11.77 -28.36
CA VAL A 381 -41.67 11.07 -29.55
C VAL A 381 -42.43 9.83 -29.14
N LEU A 382 -43.74 9.78 -29.42
CA LEU A 382 -44.58 8.60 -29.19
C LEU A 382 -44.40 7.58 -30.33
N SER A 383 -43.20 7.01 -30.43
CA SER A 383 -42.83 6.06 -31.49
C SER A 383 -43.40 4.65 -31.29
N GLY A 384 -43.88 4.32 -30.08
CA GLY A 384 -44.03 2.92 -29.71
C GLY A 384 -42.64 2.27 -29.64
N ASN A 385 -42.50 1.02 -30.10
CA ASN A 385 -41.17 0.41 -30.23
C ASN A 385 -40.33 1.26 -31.21
N PRO A 386 -39.17 1.81 -30.81
CA PRO A 386 -38.35 2.66 -31.69
C PRO A 386 -38.00 2.01 -33.02
N ALA A 387 -37.88 0.68 -33.06
CA ALA A 387 -37.64 -0.07 -34.29
C ALA A 387 -38.84 -0.12 -35.25
N SER A 388 -40.07 0.13 -34.78
CA SER A 388 -41.29 0.05 -35.60
C SER A 388 -41.57 1.32 -36.40
N ARG A 389 -41.08 2.48 -35.94
CA ARG A 389 -41.28 3.79 -36.58
C ARG A 389 -39.96 4.58 -36.63
N PRO A 390 -38.93 4.09 -37.35
CA PRO A 390 -37.64 4.76 -37.41
C PRO A 390 -37.73 6.16 -38.02
N SER A 391 -38.59 6.36 -39.04
CA SER A 391 -38.79 7.66 -39.70
C SER A 391 -39.24 8.78 -38.74
N LEU A 392 -40.06 8.45 -37.74
CA LEU A 392 -40.51 9.42 -36.73
C LEU A 392 -39.38 9.76 -35.75
N VAL A 393 -38.54 8.78 -35.42
CA VAL A 393 -37.35 8.98 -34.56
C VAL A 393 -36.31 9.83 -35.29
N ASP A 394 -36.06 9.57 -36.57
CA ASP A 394 -35.13 10.33 -37.42
C ASP A 394 -35.62 11.78 -37.62
N PHE A 395 -36.92 11.99 -37.77
CA PHE A 395 -37.52 13.33 -37.81
C PHE A 395 -37.31 14.08 -36.49
N GLY A 396 -37.59 13.44 -35.34
CA GLY A 396 -37.31 14.02 -34.02
C GLY A 396 -35.82 14.30 -33.79
N HIS A 397 -34.94 13.43 -34.28
CA HIS A 397 -33.50 13.63 -34.25
C HIS A 397 -33.07 14.82 -35.13
N SER A 398 -33.68 14.99 -36.31
CA SER A 398 -33.40 16.10 -37.23
C SER A 398 -33.78 17.47 -36.65
N ILE A 399 -34.85 17.54 -35.85
CA ILE A 399 -35.24 18.77 -35.13
C ILE A 399 -34.27 19.07 -33.98
N THR A 400 -33.88 18.06 -33.20
CA THR A 400 -33.03 18.24 -32.01
C THR A 400 -31.54 18.38 -32.35
N LYS A 401 -31.09 17.87 -33.50
CA LYS A 401 -29.69 17.84 -33.99
C LYS A 401 -28.68 17.34 -32.95
N GLY A 402 -29.11 16.48 -32.02
CA GLY A 402 -28.28 16.00 -30.91
C GLY A 402 -27.91 17.04 -29.85
N GLN A 403 -28.49 18.25 -29.89
CA GLN A 403 -28.21 19.33 -28.94
C GLN A 403 -29.29 19.47 -27.85
N SER A 404 -30.43 18.81 -28.01
CA SER A 404 -31.57 18.88 -27.09
C SER A 404 -32.03 17.48 -26.68
N LEU A 405 -32.86 17.41 -25.64
CA LEU A 405 -33.38 16.15 -25.11
C LEU A 405 -34.43 15.54 -26.05
N LEU A 406 -34.21 14.30 -26.47
CA LEU A 406 -35.16 13.49 -27.25
C LEU A 406 -35.49 12.22 -26.45
N ILE A 407 -36.77 12.01 -26.15
CA ILE A 407 -37.25 10.83 -25.41
C ILE A 407 -38.21 10.05 -26.30
N CYS A 408 -37.97 8.75 -26.47
CA CYS A 408 -38.89 7.86 -27.20
C CYS A 408 -39.83 7.16 -26.21
N GLY A 409 -41.13 7.44 -26.30
CA GLY A 409 -42.17 6.84 -25.49
C GLY A 409 -42.75 5.58 -26.13
N HIS A 410 -42.75 4.47 -25.39
CA HIS A 410 -43.40 3.21 -25.78
C HIS A 410 -44.38 2.77 -24.70
N VAL A 411 -45.67 2.72 -25.05
CA VAL A 411 -46.71 2.15 -24.20
C VAL A 411 -46.93 0.69 -24.61
N ILE A 412 -46.74 -0.23 -23.67
CA ILE A 412 -46.99 -1.66 -23.85
C ILE A 412 -48.35 -1.96 -23.21
N GLN A 413 -49.34 -2.34 -24.01
CA GLN A 413 -50.67 -2.72 -23.55
C GLN A 413 -50.66 -4.18 -23.09
N VAL A 414 -50.23 -4.42 -21.85
CA VAL A 414 -50.26 -5.75 -21.22
C VAL A 414 -50.79 -5.61 -19.80
N ASN A 415 -51.51 -6.61 -19.32
CA ASN A 415 -51.96 -6.66 -17.94
C ASN A 415 -50.74 -6.70 -17.00
N PHE A 416 -50.60 -5.71 -16.13
CA PHE A 416 -49.35 -5.38 -15.42
C PHE A 416 -48.76 -6.56 -14.62
N ILE A 417 -49.63 -7.41 -14.08
CA ILE A 417 -49.29 -8.63 -13.32
C ILE A 417 -48.50 -9.64 -14.16
N PHE A 418 -48.90 -9.90 -15.41
CA PHE A 418 -48.20 -10.86 -16.27
C PHE A 418 -46.80 -10.41 -16.70
N LEU A 419 -46.56 -9.09 -16.74
CA LEU A 419 -45.31 -8.51 -17.25
C LEU A 419 -44.19 -8.50 -16.21
N ILE A 420 -44.54 -8.46 -14.91
CA ILE A 420 -43.58 -8.57 -13.80
C ILE A 420 -43.02 -9.99 -13.72
N ASP A 421 -43.88 -11.01 -13.78
CA ASP A 421 -43.45 -12.42 -13.72
C ASP A 421 -42.52 -12.78 -14.88
N TYR A 422 -42.82 -12.33 -16.09
CA TYR A 422 -41.99 -12.59 -17.27
C TYR A 422 -40.60 -11.91 -17.20
N ARG A 423 -40.50 -10.72 -16.60
CA ARG A 423 -39.22 -10.01 -16.43
C ARG A 423 -38.38 -10.52 -15.26
N LEU A 424 -39.01 -11.04 -14.21
CA LEU A 424 -38.30 -11.69 -13.10
C LEU A 424 -37.70 -13.04 -13.55
N TYR A 425 -38.41 -13.82 -14.38
CA TYR A 425 -37.93 -15.10 -14.88
C TYR A 425 -36.70 -15.01 -15.80
N LYS A 426 -36.53 -13.89 -16.52
CA LYS A 426 -35.41 -13.69 -17.45
C LYS A 426 -34.15 -13.11 -16.80
N LYS A 427 -34.20 -12.83 -15.48
CA LYS A 427 -33.09 -12.25 -14.70
C LYS A 427 -32.45 -13.23 -13.71
N PHE A 428 -32.88 -14.50 -13.72
CA PHE A 428 -32.27 -15.60 -12.99
C PHE A 428 -31.61 -16.59 -13.94
#